data_AF-A0A661TL86-F1
#
_entry.id   AF-A0A661TL86-F1
#
_cell.length_a   1.000
_cell.length_b   1.000
_cell.length_c   1.000
_cell.angle_alpha   90.00
_cell.angle_beta   90.00
_cell.angle_gamma   90.00
#
_symmetry.space_group_name_H-M   'P 1'
#
loop_
_entity.id
_entity.type
_entity.pdbx_description
1 polymer ?
#
loop_
_entity_poly.entity_id
_entity_poly.type
_entity_poly.pdbx_seq_one_letter_code
_entity_poly.pdbx_strand_id
1 'polypeptide(L)'
;MKAKKLLFFNSILFLLILIIIFFIGIFAIKYFSAPQAVAQEEEEDVSPPLVYNIKVESVSNASSTITWETDELADSLINYGLNKDYGIARDPRFDKVEHKIIIEDLLPGMNYYFRITSTDSSGNQGI
;
A
#
# COMPACT_ATOMS: atom_id res chain seq x y z
N MET A 1 3.68 -65.83 45.10
CA MET A 1 4.62 -64.68 45.13
C MET A 1 4.83 -64.01 43.76
N LYS A 2 4.78 -64.72 42.62
CA LYS A 2 4.99 -64.14 41.27
C LYS A 2 3.89 -63.16 40.81
N ALA A 3 2.61 -63.45 41.04
CA ALA A 3 1.50 -62.58 40.60
C ALA A 3 1.47 -61.19 41.27
N LYS A 4 1.81 -61.10 42.57
CA LYS A 4 1.88 -59.81 43.28
C LYS A 4 3.03 -58.92 42.77
N LYS A 5 4.17 -59.51 42.38
CA LYS A 5 5.28 -58.76 41.77
C LYS A 5 4.94 -58.25 40.35
N LEU A 6 4.18 -59.04 39.58
CA LEU A 6 3.74 -58.66 38.24
C LEU A 6 2.72 -57.51 38.27
N LEU A 7 1.74 -57.56 39.19
CA LEU A 7 0.77 -56.49 39.40
C LEU A 7 1.43 -55.18 39.86
N PHE A 8 2.42 -55.28 40.76
CA PHE A 8 3.19 -54.14 41.23
C PHE A 8 4.01 -53.47 40.11
N PHE A 9 4.67 -54.27 39.25
CA PHE A 9 5.44 -53.74 38.13
C PHE A 9 4.55 -53.05 37.08
N ASN A 10 3.39 -53.62 36.77
CA ASN A 10 2.42 -53.00 35.87
C ASN A 10 1.87 -51.69 36.43
N SER A 11 1.66 -51.61 37.75
CA SER A 11 1.21 -50.39 38.42
C SER A 11 2.26 -49.27 38.36
N ILE A 12 3.55 -49.61 38.53
CA ILE A 12 4.65 -48.64 38.42
C ILE A 12 4.80 -48.16 36.98
N LEU A 13 4.74 -49.07 36.01
CA LEU A 13 4.83 -48.74 34.59
C LEU A 13 3.68 -47.80 34.16
N PHE A 14 2.47 -48.06 34.64
CA PHE A 14 1.32 -47.20 34.40
C PHE A 14 1.51 -45.79 34.98
N LEU A 15 2.01 -45.70 36.22
CA LEU A 15 2.30 -44.41 36.86
C LEU A 15 3.39 -43.63 36.12
N LEU A 16 4.44 -44.29 35.65
CA LEU A 16 5.50 -43.66 34.85
C LEU A 16 4.98 -43.12 33.52
N ILE A 17 4.10 -43.86 32.84
CA ILE A 17 3.46 -43.40 31.60
C ILE A 17 2.60 -42.15 31.86
N LEU A 18 1.82 -42.13 32.94
CA LEU A 18 1.01 -40.96 33.31
C LEU A 18 1.87 -39.74 33.61
N ILE A 19 2.99 -39.91 34.31
CA ILE A 19 3.94 -38.83 34.59
C ILE A 19 4.55 -38.28 33.30
N ILE A 20 4.95 -39.15 32.37
CA ILE A 20 5.50 -38.74 31.07
C ILE A 20 4.45 -37.95 30.27
N ILE A 21 3.20 -38.42 30.21
CA ILE A 21 2.11 -37.73 29.51
C ILE A 21 1.84 -36.37 30.16
N PHE A 22 1.85 -36.29 31.49
CA PHE A 22 1.67 -35.04 32.23
C PHE A 22 2.77 -34.02 31.91
N PHE A 23 4.03 -34.44 31.90
CA PHE A 23 5.15 -33.55 31.55
C PHE A 23 5.16 -33.15 30.07
N ILE A 24 4.80 -34.06 29.15
CA ILE A 24 4.62 -33.74 27.73
C ILE A 24 3.48 -32.73 27.55
N GLY A 25 2.38 -32.89 28.26
CA GLY A 25 1.25 -31.95 28.23
C GLY A 25 1.63 -30.56 28.71
N ILE A 26 2.33 -30.44 29.84
CA ILE A 26 2.82 -29.15 30.37
C ILE A 26 3.81 -28.50 29.41
N PHE A 27 4.75 -29.28 28.85
CA PHE A 27 5.69 -28.79 27.85
C PHE A 27 4.94 -28.29 26.61
N ALA A 28 4.03 -29.08 26.06
CA ALA A 28 3.22 -28.69 24.91
C ALA A 28 2.46 -27.38 25.16
N ILE A 29 1.84 -27.18 26.32
CA ILE A 29 1.14 -25.91 26.64
C ILE A 29 2.10 -24.72 26.70
N LYS A 30 3.33 -24.92 27.17
CA LYS A 30 4.34 -23.84 27.24
C LYS A 30 4.92 -23.46 25.87
N TYR A 31 4.96 -24.40 24.92
CA TYR A 31 5.46 -24.19 23.55
C TYR A 31 4.35 -24.04 22.50
N PHE A 32 3.10 -24.27 22.87
CA PHE A 32 1.93 -23.93 22.08
C PHE A 32 1.68 -22.43 22.20
N SER A 33 2.58 -21.67 21.59
CA SER A 33 2.28 -20.30 21.21
C SER A 33 1.07 -20.38 20.28
N ALA A 34 0.03 -19.57 20.54
CA ALA A 34 -1.01 -19.34 19.55
C ALA A 34 -0.32 -18.98 18.22
N PRO A 35 -0.88 -19.35 17.05
CA PRO A 35 -0.41 -18.78 15.80
C PRO A 35 -0.42 -17.27 15.99
N GLN A 36 0.76 -16.66 16.02
CA GLN A 36 0.86 -15.21 16.01
C GLN A 36 0.20 -14.82 14.71
N ALA A 37 -0.96 -14.15 14.79
CA ALA A 37 -1.51 -13.49 13.63
C ALA A 37 -0.46 -12.47 13.22
N VAL A 38 0.32 -12.79 12.19
CA VAL A 38 1.27 -11.86 11.60
C VAL A 38 0.38 -10.79 10.96
N ALA A 39 0.06 -9.75 11.72
CA ALA A 39 -0.40 -8.51 11.12
C ALA A 39 0.72 -8.11 10.16
N GLN A 40 0.44 -8.11 8.86
CA GLN A 40 1.33 -7.45 7.91
C GLN A 40 1.39 -5.98 8.35
N GLU A 41 2.51 -5.57 8.93
CA GLU A 41 2.88 -4.16 8.94
C GLU A 41 3.18 -3.81 7.48
N GLU A 42 2.15 -3.38 6.75
CA GLU A 42 2.39 -2.62 5.51
C GLU A 42 3.09 -1.34 5.97
N GLU A 43 4.38 -1.22 5.65
CA GLU A 43 5.07 0.05 5.86
C GLU A 43 4.32 1.11 5.07
N GLU A 44 3.88 2.17 5.77
CA GLU A 44 3.19 3.29 5.16
C GLU A 44 4.09 3.90 4.10
N ASP A 45 3.56 4.06 2.88
CA ASP A 45 4.30 4.74 1.83
C ASP A 45 4.41 6.22 2.15
N VAL A 46 5.63 6.74 2.07
CA VAL A 46 5.98 8.15 2.35
C VAL A 46 6.68 8.81 1.17
N SER A 47 6.82 8.10 0.04
CA SER A 47 7.49 8.61 -1.16
C SER A 47 6.47 9.33 -2.05
N PRO A 48 6.74 10.57 -2.49
CA PRO A 48 5.87 11.21 -3.46
C PRO A 48 6.16 10.74 -4.89
N PRO A 49 5.14 10.73 -5.77
CA PRO A 49 5.33 10.38 -7.18
C PRO A 49 6.33 11.31 -7.86
N LEU A 50 7.32 10.75 -8.56
CA LEU A 50 8.23 11.51 -9.40
C LEU A 50 7.52 11.88 -10.71
N VAL A 51 7.30 13.17 -10.96
CA VAL A 51 6.68 13.66 -12.20
C VAL A 51 7.74 13.86 -13.29
N TYR A 52 7.55 13.26 -14.47
CA TYR A 52 8.47 13.41 -15.61
C TYR A 52 7.76 13.32 -16.97
N ASN A 53 8.52 13.44 -18.07
CA ASN A 53 8.03 13.36 -19.45
C ASN A 53 6.86 14.32 -19.79
N ILE A 54 6.87 15.53 -19.21
CA ILE A 54 5.83 16.54 -19.43
C ILE A 54 5.82 17.00 -20.89
N LYS A 55 4.66 16.94 -21.55
CA LYS A 55 4.45 17.42 -22.92
C LYS A 55 3.19 18.27 -23.02
N VAL A 56 3.26 19.26 -23.90
CA VAL A 56 2.11 20.08 -24.31
C VAL A 56 1.80 19.75 -25.76
N GLU A 57 0.61 19.24 -26.00
CA GLU A 57 0.18 18.66 -27.27
C GLU A 57 -1.18 19.24 -27.70
N SER A 58 -1.54 19.01 -28.97
CA SER A 58 -2.86 19.35 -29.52
C SER A 58 -3.33 20.79 -29.20
N VAL A 59 -2.42 21.76 -29.26
CA VAL A 59 -2.71 23.18 -28.98
C VAL A 59 -3.63 23.74 -30.06
N SER A 60 -4.77 24.28 -29.64
CA SER A 60 -5.76 24.96 -30.48
C SER A 60 -6.01 26.39 -29.99
N ASN A 61 -6.95 27.09 -30.61
CA ASN A 61 -7.34 28.44 -30.19
C ASN A 61 -8.03 28.46 -28.82
N ALA A 62 -8.62 27.35 -28.38
CA ALA A 62 -9.43 27.29 -27.15
C ALA A 62 -9.11 26.11 -26.23
N SER A 63 -8.11 25.29 -26.58
CA SER A 63 -7.76 24.12 -25.78
C SER A 63 -6.31 23.70 -25.95
N SER A 64 -5.81 22.93 -24.99
CA SER A 64 -4.52 22.25 -25.07
C SER A 64 -4.59 20.94 -24.28
N THR A 65 -3.85 19.94 -24.74
CA THR A 65 -3.65 18.69 -24.00
C THR A 65 -2.30 18.72 -23.31
N ILE A 66 -2.26 18.38 -22.03
CA ILE A 66 -1.02 18.22 -21.27
C ILE A 66 -0.93 16.76 -20.83
N THR A 67 0.23 16.15 -21.10
CA THR A 67 0.55 14.77 -20.70
C THR A 67 1.82 14.74 -19.87
N TRP A 68 1.90 13.78 -18.95
CA TRP A 68 3.09 13.51 -18.13
C TRP A 68 3.03 12.07 -17.61
N GLU A 69 4.12 11.62 -17.01
CA GLU A 69 4.26 10.30 -16.41
C GLU A 69 4.67 10.43 -14.93
N THR A 70 4.33 9.41 -14.15
CA THR A 70 4.83 9.18 -12.79
C THR A 70 5.46 7.79 -12.66
N ASP A 71 6.36 7.62 -11.70
CA ASP A 71 7.01 6.33 -11.41
C ASP A 71 6.13 5.39 -10.58
N GLU A 72 5.02 5.90 -10.03
CA GLU A 72 4.03 5.15 -9.27
C GLU A 72 2.59 5.63 -9.55
N LEU A 73 1.60 4.89 -9.05
CA LEU A 73 0.18 5.20 -9.27
C LEU A 73 -0.23 6.48 -8.54
N ALA A 74 -0.73 7.46 -9.30
CA ALA A 74 -1.13 8.74 -8.76
C ALA A 74 -2.39 9.32 -9.42
N ASP A 75 -2.93 10.37 -8.81
CA ASP A 75 -3.94 11.23 -9.41
C ASP A 75 -3.34 12.22 -10.42
N SER A 76 -4.22 12.97 -11.11
CA SER A 76 -3.80 13.97 -12.09
C SER A 76 -4.35 15.34 -11.71
N LEU A 77 -3.49 16.33 -11.45
CA LEU A 77 -3.91 17.71 -11.19
C LEU A 77 -3.07 18.69 -12.01
N ILE A 78 -3.75 19.64 -12.66
CA ILE A 78 -3.14 20.82 -13.25
C ILE A 78 -3.79 22.08 -12.68
N ASN A 79 -2.96 22.95 -12.14
CA ASN A 79 -3.28 24.34 -11.86
C ASN A 79 -2.84 25.19 -13.07
N TYR A 80 -3.73 25.96 -13.68
CA TYR A 80 -3.40 26.75 -14.88
C TYR A 80 -4.07 28.12 -14.91
N GLY A 81 -3.44 29.11 -15.55
CA GLY A 81 -3.96 30.47 -15.62
C GLY A 81 -3.12 31.41 -16.46
N LEU A 82 -3.64 32.61 -16.74
CA LEU A 82 -2.93 33.68 -17.46
C LEU A 82 -1.82 34.32 -16.60
N ASN A 83 -1.91 34.13 -15.30
CA ASN A 83 -0.97 34.53 -14.27
C ASN A 83 -0.91 33.40 -13.23
N LYS A 84 -0.33 33.64 -12.05
CA LYS A 84 -0.30 32.63 -10.96
C LYS A 84 -1.67 32.40 -10.30
N ASP A 85 -2.75 32.97 -10.82
CA ASP A 85 -4.10 32.71 -10.34
C ASP A 85 -4.69 31.55 -11.15
N TYR A 86 -4.86 30.42 -10.48
CA TYR A 86 -5.05 29.14 -11.16
C TYR A 86 -6.51 28.68 -11.15
N GLY A 87 -7.07 28.49 -12.35
CA GLY A 87 -8.10 27.48 -12.57
C GLY A 87 -7.54 26.09 -12.28
N ILE A 88 -8.43 25.11 -12.11
CA ILE A 88 -8.07 23.73 -11.76
C ILE A 88 -8.67 22.78 -12.79
N ALA A 89 -7.86 21.86 -13.30
CA ALA A 89 -8.28 20.67 -14.01
C ALA A 89 -7.77 19.43 -13.25
N ARG A 90 -8.64 18.46 -12.96
CA ARG A 90 -8.31 17.30 -12.12
C ARG A 90 -8.94 16.00 -12.62
N ASP A 91 -8.19 14.92 -12.54
CA ASP A 91 -8.70 13.54 -12.47
C ASP A 91 -8.27 12.93 -11.12
N PRO A 92 -9.20 12.68 -10.19
CA PRO A 92 -8.88 12.34 -8.79
C PRO A 92 -8.52 10.86 -8.58
N ARG A 93 -8.47 10.05 -9.63
CA ARG A 93 -8.24 8.61 -9.52
C ARG A 93 -6.74 8.30 -9.43
N PHE A 94 -6.37 7.59 -8.37
CA PHE A 94 -5.01 7.13 -8.06
C PHE A 94 -4.65 5.84 -8.83
N ASP A 95 -4.91 5.83 -10.13
CA ASP A 95 -4.91 4.61 -10.96
C ASP A 95 -4.04 4.71 -12.22
N LYS A 96 -3.17 5.72 -12.31
CA LYS A 96 -2.36 6.00 -13.50
C LYS A 96 -0.90 6.25 -13.18
N VAL A 97 -0.05 5.80 -14.09
CA VAL A 97 1.35 6.23 -14.26
C VAL A 97 1.52 7.09 -15.53
N GLU A 98 0.52 7.08 -16.42
CA GLU A 98 0.45 7.92 -17.62
C GLU A 98 -0.76 8.84 -17.50
N HIS A 99 -0.51 10.15 -17.53
CA HIS A 99 -1.52 11.16 -17.25
C HIS A 99 -1.82 12.00 -18.48
N LYS A 100 -3.09 12.39 -18.61
CA LYS A 100 -3.57 13.24 -19.69
C LYS A 100 -4.70 14.13 -19.18
N ILE A 101 -4.53 15.43 -19.32
CA ILE A 101 -5.58 16.42 -19.06
C ILE A 101 -5.76 17.30 -20.29
N ILE A 102 -7.01 17.52 -20.67
CA ILE A 102 -7.39 18.52 -21.67
C ILE A 102 -7.84 19.76 -20.90
N ILE A 103 -7.20 20.89 -21.18
CA ILE A 103 -7.62 22.19 -20.70
C ILE A 103 -8.46 22.83 -21.80
N GLU A 104 -9.71 23.15 -21.48
CA GLU A 104 -10.68 23.77 -22.40
C GLU A 104 -10.90 25.25 -22.04
N ASP A 105 -11.72 25.93 -22.84
CA ASP A 105 -12.12 27.34 -22.64
C ASP A 105 -10.94 28.34 -22.51
N LEU A 106 -9.83 28.05 -23.21
CA LEU A 106 -8.69 28.96 -23.28
C LEU A 106 -9.00 30.16 -24.18
N LEU A 107 -8.46 31.33 -23.82
CA LEU A 107 -8.54 32.51 -24.66
C LEU A 107 -7.48 32.44 -25.79
N PRO A 108 -7.85 32.66 -27.06
CA PRO A 108 -6.91 32.60 -28.17
C PRO A 108 -5.79 33.62 -28.07
N GLY A 109 -4.57 33.21 -28.45
CA GLY A 109 -3.40 34.10 -28.51
C GLY A 109 -2.84 34.50 -27.14
N MET A 110 -3.30 33.88 -26.06
CA MET A 110 -2.82 34.13 -24.71
C MET A 110 -1.78 33.10 -24.26
N ASN A 111 -0.81 33.54 -23.46
CA ASN A 111 0.12 32.65 -22.79
C ASN A 111 -0.46 32.21 -21.45
N TYR A 112 -0.51 30.89 -21.24
CA TYR A 112 -0.92 30.28 -19.99
C TYR A 112 0.29 29.68 -19.26
N TYR A 113 0.29 29.80 -17.94
CA TYR A 113 1.21 29.12 -17.05
C TYR A 113 0.48 27.97 -16.39
N PHE A 114 1.18 26.87 -16.14
CA PHE A 114 0.61 25.74 -15.44
C PHE A 114 1.60 25.13 -14.45
N ARG A 115 1.06 24.42 -13.46
CA ARG A 115 1.78 23.57 -12.52
C ARG A 115 1.07 22.21 -12.49
N ILE A 116 1.84 21.15 -12.64
CA ILE A 116 1.36 19.78 -12.47
C ILE A 116 1.59 19.39 -11.01
N THR A 117 0.65 18.64 -10.45
CA THR A 117 0.90 17.86 -9.24
C THR A 117 0.24 16.50 -9.38
N SER A 118 0.85 15.48 -8.80
CA SER A 118 0.30 14.13 -8.73
C SER A 118 0.46 13.61 -7.31
N THR A 119 -0.62 13.09 -6.75
CA THR A 119 -0.67 12.57 -5.38
C THR A 119 -0.95 11.07 -5.44
N ASP A 120 -0.22 10.26 -4.68
CA ASP A 120 -0.50 8.83 -4.57
C ASP A 120 -1.74 8.55 -3.69
N SER A 121 -2.08 7.27 -3.53
CA SER A 121 -3.19 6.86 -2.66
C SER A 121 -2.92 6.99 -1.16
N SER A 122 -1.66 7.14 -0.77
CA SER A 122 -1.19 7.34 0.62
C SER A 122 -1.19 8.82 1.03
N GLY A 123 -1.36 9.74 0.07
CA GLY A 123 -1.40 11.19 0.29
C GLY A 123 -0.07 11.90 0.01
N ASN A 124 0.95 11.23 -0.52
CA ASN A 124 2.23 11.85 -0.87
C ASN A 124 2.11 12.59 -2.21
N GLN A 125 2.52 13.85 -2.25
CA GLN A 125 2.34 14.72 -3.42
C GLN A 125 3.68 15.07 -4.10
N GLY A 126 3.77 14.74 -5.39
CA GLY A 126 4.82 15.14 -6.32
C GLY A 126 4.44 16.35 -7.17
N ILE A 127 5.45 17.08 -7.67
CA ILE A 127 5.32 18.35 -8.41
C ILE A 127 6.35 18.41 -9.55
#